data_AF-A0A563VIT1-F1
#
_entry.id   AF-A0A563VIT1-F1
#
_cell.length_a   1.000
_cell.length_b   1.000
_cell.length_c   1.000
_cell.angle_alpha   90.00
_cell.angle_beta   90.00
_cell.angle_gamma   90.00
#
_symmetry.space_group_name_H-M   'P 1'
#
loop_
_entity.id
_entity.type
_entity.pdbx_description
1 polymer ?
#
loop_
_entity_poly.entity_id
_entity_poly.type
_entity_poly.pdbx_seq_one_letter_code
_entity_poly.pdbx_strand_id
1 'polypeptide(L)'
;MYHIYIFLTVILVVYSQLVMKWQVGMAGELPVGIIDKITFLIQILFRPWVISGLTATFLSGLTWMAAMTKFPINYAYPFTSLSFILILIGSSLFFHEVITIPKAIGTGFIVAGVIIASQG
;
A
#
# COMPACT_ATOMS: atom_id res chain seq x y z
N MET A 1 -15.76 17.73 -0.26
CA MET A 1 -16.36 16.51 0.34
C MET A 1 -15.95 15.24 -0.37
N TYR A 2 -15.81 15.20 -1.71
CA TYR A 2 -15.45 13.97 -2.46
C TYR A 2 -14.00 13.49 -2.29
N HIS A 3 -13.06 14.36 -1.93
CA HIS A 3 -11.65 13.99 -1.67
C HIS A 3 -11.47 12.96 -0.55
N ILE A 4 -12.48 12.80 0.31
CA ILE A 4 -12.48 11.77 1.35
C ILE A 4 -12.34 10.36 0.76
N TYR A 5 -12.86 10.11 -0.44
CA TYR A 5 -12.76 8.80 -1.09
C TYR A 5 -11.31 8.49 -1.50
N ILE A 6 -10.59 9.49 -2.01
CA ILE A 6 -9.17 9.37 -2.34
C ILE A 6 -8.35 9.14 -1.07
N PHE A 7 -8.58 9.95 -0.04
CA PHE A 7 -7.88 9.80 1.23
C PHE A 7 -8.11 8.42 1.86
N LEU A 8 -9.36 7.96 1.91
CA LEU A 8 -9.71 6.65 2.46
C LEU A 8 -9.07 5.51 1.66
N THR A 9 -9.03 5.63 0.33
CA THR A 9 -8.33 4.69 -0.55
C THR A 9 -6.86 4.60 -0.14
N VAL A 10 -6.15 5.74 -0.06
CA VAL A 10 -4.73 5.79 0.30
C VAL A 10 -4.47 5.15 1.67
N ILE A 11 -5.26 5.51 2.69
CA ILE A 11 -5.08 4.95 4.05
C ILE A 11 -5.32 3.43 4.07
N LEU A 12 -6.35 2.93 3.37
CA LEU A 12 -6.64 1.51 3.28
C LEU A 12 -5.54 0.74 2.54
N VAL A 13 -4.97 1.31 1.46
CA VAL A 13 -3.80 0.75 0.77
C VAL A 13 -2.61 0.66 1.71
N VAL A 14 -2.26 1.76 2.39
CA VAL A 14 -1.10 1.81 3.28
C VAL A 14 -1.25 0.80 4.42
N TYR A 15 -2.42 0.76 5.06
CA TYR A 15 -2.72 -0.23 6.09
C TYR A 15 -2.55 -1.66 5.57
N SER A 16 -3.16 -1.99 4.42
CA SER A 16 -3.05 -3.31 3.81
C SER A 16 -1.59 -3.70 3.58
N GLN A 17 -0.80 -2.82 2.96
CA GLN A 17 0.60 -3.08 2.62
C GLN A 17 1.46 -3.31 3.87
N LEU A 18 1.29 -2.48 4.91
CA LEU A 18 2.03 -2.63 6.16
C LEU A 18 1.64 -3.92 6.89
N VAL A 19 0.35 -4.24 7.00
CA VAL A 19 -0.10 -5.48 7.65
C VAL A 19 0.37 -6.72 6.89
N MET A 20 0.34 -6.69 5.56
CA MET A 20 0.84 -7.79 4.75
C MET A 20 2.34 -8.01 4.98
N LYS A 21 3.13 -6.92 4.96
CA LYS A 21 4.56 -6.96 5.26
C LYS A 21 4.84 -7.51 6.65
N TRP A 22 4.07 -7.08 7.66
CA TRP A 22 4.19 -7.56 9.03
C TRP A 22 3.94 -9.07 9.13
N GLN A 23 2.83 -9.55 8.55
CA GLN A 23 2.44 -10.95 8.64
C GLN A 23 3.37 -11.88 7.87
N VAL A 24 3.82 -11.46 6.68
CA VAL A 24 4.84 -12.20 5.91
C VAL A 24 6.17 -12.22 6.64
N GLY A 25 6.59 -11.11 7.26
CA GLY A 25 7.81 -11.05 8.07
C GLY A 25 7.79 -12.02 9.26
N MET A 26 6.62 -12.24 9.86
CA MET A 26 6.44 -13.23 10.94
C MET A 26 6.30 -14.68 10.44
N ALA A 27 6.03 -14.89 9.16
CA ALA A 27 5.78 -16.24 8.63
C ALA A 27 7.08 -17.01 8.31
N GLY A 28 8.20 -16.32 8.15
CA GLY A 28 9.49 -16.93 7.83
C GLY A 28 9.74 -17.02 6.32
N GLU A 29 10.79 -17.78 5.95
CA GLU A 29 11.20 -17.92 4.55
C GLU A 29 10.27 -18.84 3.76
N LEU A 30 10.12 -18.54 2.47
CA LEU A 30 9.31 -19.34 1.57
C LEU A 30 9.98 -20.73 1.37
N PRO A 31 9.28 -21.85 1.62
CA PRO A 31 9.83 -23.19 1.43
C PRO A 31 10.29 -23.45 0.00
N VAL A 32 11.21 -24.40 -0.22
CA VAL A 32 11.74 -24.71 -1.57
C VAL A 32 10.74 -25.53 -2.40
N GLY A 33 10.07 -26.50 -1.79
CA GLY A 33 9.13 -27.41 -2.44
C GLY A 33 7.83 -26.74 -2.90
N ILE A 34 7.31 -27.10 -4.07
CA ILE A 34 6.09 -26.49 -4.65
C ILE A 34 4.87 -26.72 -3.75
N ILE A 35 4.71 -27.93 -3.22
CA ILE A 35 3.59 -28.28 -2.32
C ILE A 35 3.70 -27.48 -1.02
N ASP A 36 4.91 -27.42 -0.45
CA ASP A 36 5.16 -26.68 0.80
C ASP A 36 4.94 -25.18 0.62
N LYS A 37 5.29 -24.61 -0.54
CA LYS A 37 4.97 -23.21 -0.90
C LYS A 37 3.47 -22.95 -0.90
N ILE A 38 2.69 -23.83 -1.54
CA ILE A 38 1.23 -23.67 -1.62
C ILE A 38 0.63 -23.74 -0.20
N THR A 39 1.02 -24.75 0.58
CA THR A 39 0.55 -24.89 1.96
C THR A 39 0.93 -23.69 2.82
N PHE A 40 2.16 -23.18 2.70
CA PHE A 40 2.63 -21.99 3.40
C PHE A 40 1.80 -20.74 3.06
N LEU A 41 1.55 -20.49 1.78
CA LEU A 41 0.75 -19.34 1.34
C LEU A 41 -0.69 -19.44 1.83
N ILE A 42 -1.29 -20.63 1.77
CA ILE A 42 -2.64 -20.88 2.29
C ILE A 42 -2.70 -20.61 3.80
N GLN A 43 -1.71 -21.10 4.57
CA GLN A 43 -1.65 -20.86 6.00
C GLN A 43 -1.55 -19.36 6.36
N ILE A 44 -0.74 -18.60 5.62
CA ILE A 44 -0.65 -17.14 5.80
C ILE A 44 -1.97 -16.47 5.44
N LEU A 45 -2.61 -16.88 4.35
CA LEU A 45 -3.86 -16.31 3.87
C LEU A 45 -4.96 -16.35 4.93
N PHE A 46 -5.02 -17.43 5.72
CA PHE A 46 -6.00 -17.61 6.79
C PHE A 46 -5.64 -16.94 8.12
N ARG A 47 -4.51 -16.21 8.21
CA ARG A 47 -4.22 -15.41 9.40
C ARG A 47 -5.21 -14.23 9.51
N PRO A 48 -5.82 -13.97 10.68
CA PRO A 48 -6.83 -12.92 10.84
C PRO A 48 -6.38 -11.53 10.35
N TRP A 49 -5.11 -11.19 10.58
CA TRP A 49 -4.51 -9.93 10.13
C TRP A 49 -4.30 -9.88 8.62
N VAL A 50 -3.96 -11.00 7.97
CA VAL A 50 -3.88 -11.04 6.50
C VAL A 50 -5.26 -10.85 5.91
N ILE A 51 -6.29 -11.49 6.49
CA ILE A 51 -7.68 -11.28 6.10
C ILE A 51 -8.07 -9.81 6.25
N SER A 52 -7.71 -9.13 7.35
CA SER A 52 -8.02 -7.71 7.51
C SER A 52 -7.31 -6.84 6.47
N GLY A 53 -6.06 -7.14 6.11
CA GLY A 53 -5.34 -6.48 5.01
C GLY A 53 -5.99 -6.71 3.64
N LEU A 54 -6.47 -7.93 3.37
CA LEU A 54 -7.23 -8.25 2.16
C LEU A 54 -8.57 -7.51 2.11
N THR A 55 -9.30 -7.46 3.23
CA THR A 55 -10.53 -6.67 3.34
C THR A 55 -10.25 -5.20 3.10
N ALA A 56 -9.18 -4.64 3.67
CA ALA A 56 -8.79 -3.26 3.43
C ALA A 56 -8.44 -3.00 1.96
N THR A 57 -7.76 -3.94 1.29
CA THR A 57 -7.47 -3.87 -0.16
C THR A 57 -8.76 -3.84 -0.98
N PHE A 58 -9.72 -4.71 -0.64
CA PHE A 58 -11.02 -4.74 -1.30
C PHE A 58 -11.78 -3.42 -1.09
N LEU A 59 -11.87 -2.94 0.15
CA LEU A 59 -12.53 -1.67 0.48
C LEU A 59 -11.85 -0.48 -0.21
N SER A 60 -10.52 -0.48 -0.29
CA SER A 60 -9.75 0.52 -1.04
C SER A 60 -10.17 0.54 -2.51
N GLY A 61 -10.39 -0.63 -3.12
CA GLY A 61 -10.90 -0.71 -4.48
C GLY A 61 -12.29 -0.09 -4.62
N LEU A 62 -13.19 -0.33 -3.67
CA LEU A 62 -14.53 0.27 -3.66
C LEU A 62 -14.47 1.80 -3.54
N THR A 63 -13.64 2.31 -2.62
CA THR A 63 -13.49 3.77 -2.43
C THR A 63 -12.81 4.43 -3.62
N TRP A 64 -11.89 3.72 -4.29
CA TRP A 64 -11.25 4.19 -5.50
C TRP A 64 -12.24 4.29 -6.67
N MET A 65 -13.07 3.27 -6.85
CA MET A 65 -14.17 3.31 -7.84
C MET A 65 -15.09 4.50 -7.57
N ALA A 66 -15.47 4.74 -6.31
CA ALA A 66 -16.27 5.91 -5.94
C ALA A 66 -15.56 7.24 -6.25
N ALA A 67 -14.26 7.35 -5.97
CA ALA A 67 -13.46 8.54 -6.31
C ALA A 67 -13.43 8.80 -7.82
N MET A 68 -13.26 7.75 -8.64
CA MET A 68 -13.23 7.85 -10.10
C MET A 68 -14.58 8.28 -10.70
N THR A 69 -15.70 8.10 -10.00
CA THR A 69 -16.98 8.67 -10.45
C THR A 69 -17.07 10.18 -10.31
N LYS A 70 -16.18 10.79 -9.50
CA LYS A 70 -16.21 12.21 -9.14
C LYS A 70 -15.03 13.00 -9.67
N PHE A 71 -13.91 12.33 -9.92
CA PHE A 71 -12.68 12.95 -10.36
C PHE A 71 -12.17 12.28 -11.64
N PRO A 72 -11.63 13.07 -12.59
CA PRO A 72 -10.90 12.49 -13.70
C PRO A 72 -9.64 11.80 -13.17
N ILE A 73 -9.23 10.71 -13.82
CA ILE A 73 -8.13 9.86 -13.36
C ILE A 73 -6.83 10.66 -13.21
N ASN A 74 -6.52 11.55 -14.16
CA ASN A 74 -5.34 12.41 -14.13
C ASN A 74 -5.26 13.29 -12.88
N TYR A 75 -6.40 13.73 -12.33
CA TYR A 75 -6.45 14.48 -11.09
C TYR A 75 -6.32 13.59 -9.84
N ALA A 76 -6.98 12.43 -9.83
CA ALA A 76 -7.02 11.56 -8.65
C ALA A 76 -5.72 10.73 -8.48
N TYR A 77 -5.10 10.32 -9.59
CA TYR A 77 -3.95 9.43 -9.58
C TYR A 77 -2.71 10.00 -8.88
N PRO A 78 -2.35 11.30 -9.05
CA PRO A 78 -1.29 11.94 -8.26
C PRO A 78 -1.44 11.71 -6.76
N PHE A 79 -2.66 11.74 -6.21
CA PHE A 79 -2.87 11.49 -4.78
C PHE A 79 -2.63 10.03 -4.35
N THR A 80 -2.75 9.06 -5.26
CA THR A 80 -2.43 7.66 -4.92
C THR A 80 -0.96 7.45 -4.61
N SER A 81 -0.09 8.30 -5.16
CA SER A 81 1.35 8.30 -4.90
C SER A 81 1.72 8.57 -3.43
N LEU A 82 0.84 9.25 -2.67
CA LEU A 82 1.05 9.46 -1.22
C LEU A 82 1.21 8.12 -0.50
N SER A 83 0.59 7.06 -1.01
CA SER A 83 0.73 5.72 -0.48
C SER A 83 2.20 5.28 -0.44
N PHE A 84 3.01 5.62 -1.45
CA PHE A 84 4.44 5.28 -1.46
C PHE A 84 5.20 5.97 -0.32
N ILE A 85 4.93 7.25 -0.10
CA ILE A 85 5.56 8.04 0.97
C ILE A 85 5.17 7.46 2.33
N LEU A 86 3.87 7.23 2.53
CA LEU A 86 3.32 6.71 3.78
C LEU A 86 3.78 5.28 4.06
N ILE A 87 3.89 4.43 3.03
CA ILE A 87 4.46 3.08 3.18
C ILE A 87 5.94 3.16 3.53
N LEU A 88 6.73 4.04 2.91
CA LEU A 88 8.15 4.20 3.25
C LEU A 88 8.34 4.66 4.69
N ILE A 89 7.58 5.68 5.12
CA ILE A 89 7.61 6.18 6.49
C ILE A 89 7.14 5.09 7.46
N GLY A 90 6.02 4.43 7.14
CA GLY A 90 5.47 3.35 7.94
C GLY A 90 6.42 2.16 8.05
N SER A 91 7.13 1.80 6.98
CA SER A 91 8.07 0.68 7.01
C SER A 91 9.29 0.99 7.86
N SER A 92 9.78 2.23 7.83
CA SER A 92 10.86 2.67 8.71
C SER A 92 10.40 2.76 10.18
N LEU A 93 9.18 3.25 10.44
CA LEU A 93 8.65 3.39 11.79
C LEU A 93 8.34 2.04 12.45
N PHE A 94 7.60 1.16 11.76
CA PHE A 94 7.08 -0.09 12.33
C PHE A 94 8.01 -1.28 12.17
N PHE A 95 8.86 -1.30 11.13
CA PHE A 95 9.75 -2.42 10.85
C PHE A 95 11.24 -2.05 10.98
N HIS A 96 11.54 -0.80 11.38
CA HIS A 96 12.91 -0.30 11.50
C HIS A 96 13.75 -0.49 10.23
N GLU A 97 13.10 -0.50 9.05
CA GLU A 97 13.80 -0.59 7.78
C GLU A 97 14.61 0.69 7.54
N VAL A 98 15.88 0.52 7.17
CA VAL A 98 16.78 1.64 6.87
C VAL A 98 16.32 2.34 5.59
N ILE A 99 15.97 3.62 5.71
CA ILE A 99 15.75 4.48 4.56
C ILE A 99 17.12 4.87 4.00
N THR A 100 17.50 4.28 2.88
CA THR A 100 18.74 4.60 2.20
C THR A 100 18.61 5.93 1.44
N ILE A 101 19.73 6.63 1.25
CA ILE A 101 19.79 7.91 0.51
C ILE A 101 19.14 7.78 -0.89
N PRO A 102 19.42 6.73 -1.70
CA PRO A 102 18.75 6.57 -2.99
C PRO A 102 17.22 6.43 -2.88
N LYS A 103 16.70 5.72 -1.86
CA LYS A 103 15.25 5.62 -1.62
C LYS A 103 14.66 6.97 -1.27
N ALA A 104 15.30 7.73 -0.37
CA ALA A 104 14.84 9.06 0.01
C ALA A 104 14.78 10.03 -1.18
N ILE A 105 15.84 10.05 -2.01
CA ILE A 105 15.90 10.89 -3.21
C ILE A 105 14.82 10.47 -4.22
N GLY A 106 14.68 9.16 -4.48
CA GLY A 106 13.67 8.62 -5.39
C GLY A 106 12.25 8.96 -4.95
N THR A 107 11.95 8.82 -3.65
CA THR A 107 10.66 9.24 -3.09
C THR A 107 10.45 10.74 -3.22
N GLY A 108 11.49 11.56 -3.03
CA GLY A 108 11.45 13.00 -3.28
C GLY A 108 11.06 13.34 -4.73
N PHE A 109 11.62 12.62 -5.71
CA PHE A 109 11.22 12.79 -7.12
C PHE A 109 9.77 12.37 -7.39
N ILE A 110 9.27 11.29 -6.76
CA ILE A 110 7.86 10.91 -6.85
C ILE A 110 6.98 12.04 -6.31
N VAL A 111 7.31 12.60 -5.14
CA VAL A 111 6.56 13.72 -4.56
C VAL A 111 6.56 14.94 -5.49
N ALA A 112 7.73 15.31 -6.02
CA ALA A 112 7.85 16.44 -6.94
C ALA A 112 7.04 16.23 -8.22
N GLY A 113 7.13 15.04 -8.82
CA GLY A 113 6.35 14.69 -10.02
C GLY A 113 4.85 14.75 -9.78
N VAL A 114 4.39 14.38 -8.58
CA VAL A 114 2.97 14.44 -8.18
C VAL A 114 2.48 15.86 -8.01
N ILE A 115 3.29 16.74 -7.39
CA ILE A 115 2.97 18.16 -7.27
C ILE A 115 2.80 18.76 -8.67
N ILE A 116 3.74 18.49 -9.58
CA ILE A 116 3.68 18.99 -10.96
C ILE A 116 2.46 18.43 -11.70
N ALA A 117 2.22 17.11 -11.60
CA ALA A 117 1.09 16.46 -12.26
C ALA A 117 -0.27 16.93 -11.73
N SER A 118 -0.34 17.39 -10.48
CA SER A 118 -1.59 17.91 -9.89
C SER A 118 -1.97 19.32 -10.33
N GLN A 119 -1.07 20.04 -11.03
CA GLN A 119 -1.28 21.43 -11.46
C GLN A 119 -1.81 21.58 -12.90
N GLY A 120 -2.02 20.48 -13.62
CA GLY A 120 -2.57 20.45 -14.99
C GLY A 120 -3.84 19.60 -15.10
#